data_AF-A0A7Z0CPS5-F1
#
_entry.id   AF-A0A7Z0CPS5-F1
#
_cell.length_a   1.000
_cell.length_b   1.000
_cell.length_c   1.000
_cell.angle_alpha   90.00
_cell.angle_beta   90.00
_cell.angle_gamma   90.00
#
_symmetry.space_group_name_H-M   'P 1'
#
loop_
_entity.id
_entity.type
_entity.pdbx_description
1 polymer ?
#
loop_
_entity_poly.entity_id
_entity_poly.type
_entity_poly.pdbx_seq_one_letter_code
_entity_poly.pdbx_strand_id
1 'polypeptide(L)' 'MHALAATVVNTLVRAEDKAPEDKDVVAGWTAFWIFIGLIVAVVVIGIALTRSLRTAQKAKDAGVYGDGTSADATDADRTE' A
#
# COMPACT_ATOMS: atom_id res chain seq x y z
N MET A 1 31.67 -7.02 26.67
CA MET A 1 30.85 -5.89 26.14
C MET A 1 29.35 -6.20 26.05
N HIS A 2 28.90 -7.45 25.93
CA HIS A 2 27.46 -7.79 25.87
C HIS A 2 26.74 -7.79 27.24
N ALA A 3 27.44 -8.11 28.33
CA ALA A 3 26.85 -8.16 29.68
C ALA A 3 26.45 -6.77 30.22
N LEU A 4 27.22 -5.73 29.87
CA LEU A 4 26.91 -4.35 30.26
C LEU A 4 25.70 -3.82 29.48
N ALA A 5 25.62 -4.12 28.18
CA ALA A 5 24.45 -3.80 27.37
C ALA A 5 23.17 -4.49 27.92
N ALA A 6 23.24 -5.77 28.27
CA ALA A 6 22.11 -6.49 28.86
C ALA A 6 21.68 -5.92 30.21
N THR A 7 22.64 -5.51 31.05
CA THR A 7 22.36 -4.91 32.36
C THR A 7 21.73 -3.51 32.23
N VAL A 8 22.22 -2.70 31.29
CA VAL A 8 21.65 -1.38 30.97
C VAL A 8 20.23 -1.53 30.40
N VAL A 9 20.01 -2.45 29.46
CA VAL A 9 18.67 -2.71 28.91
C VAL A 9 17.70 -3.20 29.99
N ASN A 10 18.13 -4.13 30.84
CA ASN A 10 17.28 -4.66 31.92
C ASN A 10 16.95 -3.61 32.99
N THR A 11 17.86 -2.67 33.26
CA THR A 11 17.59 -1.57 34.21
C THR A 11 16.67 -0.51 33.61
N LEU A 12 16.78 -0.22 32.32
CA LEU A 12 15.87 0.69 31.60
C LEU A 12 14.44 0.12 31.55
N VAL A 13 14.29 -1.14 31.12
CA VAL A 13 12.98 -1.81 31.06
C VAL A 13 12.30 -1.85 32.42
N ARG A 14 13.04 -2.11 33.49
CA ARG A 14 12.49 -2.17 34.85
C ARG A 14 12.17 -0.78 35.43
N ALA A 15 12.87 0.26 34.98
CA ALA A 15 12.56 1.65 35.33
C ALA A 15 11.28 2.14 34.63
N GLU A 16 10.96 1.58 33.47
CA GLU A 16 9.74 1.86 32.70
C GLU A 16 8.53 1.00 33.10
N ASP A 17 8.71 0.02 33.99
CA ASP A 17 7.67 -0.91 34.48
C ASP A 17 6.67 -0.25 35.46
N LYS A 18 6.47 1.05 35.31
CA LYS A 18 5.38 1.78 35.95
C LYS A 18 4.18 1.62 35.05
N ALA A 19 3.29 0.71 35.42
CA ALA A 19 2.03 0.49 34.71
C ALA A 19 1.41 1.85 34.32
N PRO A 20 1.12 2.07 33.02
CA PRO A 20 0.59 3.34 32.58
C PRO A 20 -0.71 3.61 33.34
N GLU A 21 -0.87 4.84 33.85
CA GLU A 21 -2.11 5.24 34.51
C GLU A 21 -3.24 5.15 33.47
N ASP A 22 -4.43 4.67 33.85
CA ASP A 22 -5.55 4.37 32.93
C ASP A 22 -5.94 5.51 31.97
N LYS A 23 -5.51 6.74 32.24
CA LYS A 23 -5.69 7.90 31.37
C LYS A 23 -4.78 7.93 30.13
N ASP A 24 -3.66 7.20 30.12
CA ASP A 24 -2.74 7.12 28.97
C ASP A 24 -3.23 6.14 27.89
N VAL A 25 -4.20 5.27 28.21
CA VAL A 25 -4.81 4.36 27.22
C VAL A 25 -5.99 4.97 26.48
N VAL A 26 -6.37 6.21 26.82
CA VAL A 26 -7.37 6.95 26.04
C VAL A 26 -6.66 7.60 24.87
N ALA A 27 -6.93 7.09 23.66
CA ALA A 27 -6.42 7.64 22.41
C ALA A 27 -6.70 9.15 22.34
N GLY A 28 -5.66 9.96 22.56
CA GLY A 28 -5.77 11.40 22.47
C GLY A 28 -6.23 11.84 21.08
N TRP A 29 -6.69 13.09 20.98
CA TRP A 29 -7.18 13.70 19.74
C TRP A 29 -6.24 13.50 18.53
N THR A 30 -4.93 13.37 18.75
CA THR A 30 -3.93 13.04 17.73
C THR A 30 -4.19 11.69 17.03
N ALA A 31 -4.51 10.64 17.78
CA ALA A 31 -4.78 9.32 17.22
C ALA A 31 -6.03 9.32 16.32
N PHE A 32 -7.02 10.12 16.67
CA PHE A 32 -8.20 10.33 15.82
C PHE A 32 -7.81 10.93 14.45
N TRP A 33 -6.96 11.96 14.41
CA TRP A 33 -6.50 12.52 13.14
C TRP A 33 -5.67 11.55 12.31
N ILE A 34 -4.81 10.76 12.95
CA ILE A 34 -4.05 9.70 12.26
C ILE A 34 -5.02 8.71 11.61
N PHE A 35 -6.06 8.28 12.32
CA PHE A 35 -7.06 7.37 11.80
C PHE A 35 -7.79 7.94 10.58
N ILE A 36 -8.21 9.20 10.64
CA ILE A 36 -8.80 9.90 9.49
C ILE A 36 -7.81 9.98 8.32
N GLY A 37 -6.53 10.27 8.58
CA GLY A 37 -5.49 10.27 7.57
C GLY A 37 -5.34 8.91 6.87
N LEU A 38 -5.42 7.81 7.62
CA LEU A 38 -5.39 6.45 7.06
C LEU A 38 -6.62 6.18 6.16
N ILE A 39 -7.82 6.62 6.57
CA ILE A 39 -9.02 6.49 5.73
C ILE A 39 -8.84 7.26 4.41
N VAL A 40 -8.37 8.51 4.48
CA VAL A 40 -8.14 9.32 3.28
C VAL A 40 -7.12 8.66 2.37
N ALA A 41 -6.03 8.11 2.92
CA ALA A 41 -5.03 7.39 2.14
C ALA A 41 -5.66 6.20 1.39
N VAL A 42 -6.49 5.39 2.05
CA VAL A 42 -7.21 4.27 1.44
C VAL A 42 -8.15 4.75 0.33
N VAL A 43 -8.90 5.83 0.56
CA VAL A 43 -9.82 6.40 -0.45
C VAL A 43 -9.04 6.87 -1.68
N VAL A 44 -7.92 7.57 -1.49
CA VAL A 44 -7.08 8.05 -2.59
C VAL A 44 -6.54 6.88 -3.42
N ILE A 45 -6.05 5.83 -2.76
CA ILE A 45 -5.59 4.61 -3.44
C ILE A 45 -6.73 3.94 -4.21
N GLY A 46 -7.91 3.82 -3.60
CA GLY A 46 -9.10 3.24 -4.23
C GLY A 46 -9.54 4.02 -5.47
N ILE A 47 -9.52 5.35 -5.42
CA ILE A 47 -9.83 6.22 -6.57
C ILE A 47 -8.78 6.04 -7.68
N ALA A 48 -7.49 6.06 -7.33
CA ALA A 48 -6.41 5.91 -8.30
C ALA A 48 -6.50 4.57 -9.04
N LEU A 49 -6.75 3.48 -8.32
CA LEU A 49 -6.94 2.14 -8.87
C LEU A 49 -8.21 2.04 -9.72
N THR A 50 -9.33 2.59 -9.25
CA THR A 50 -10.59 2.57 -10.01
C THR A 50 -10.47 3.37 -11.31
N ARG A 51 -9.72 4.47 -11.29
CA ARG A 51 -9.49 5.32 -12.46
C ARG A 51 -8.58 4.64 -13.50
N SER A 52 -7.56 3.90 -13.06
CA SER A 52 -6.71 3.11 -13.97
C SER A 52 -7.50 2.00 -14.64
N LEU A 53 -8.31 1.25 -13.87
CA LEU A 53 -9.17 0.20 -14.40
C LEU A 53 -10.22 0.75 -15.36
N ARG A 54 -10.89 1.86 -15.04
CA ARG A 54 -11.90 2.48 -15.91
C ARG A 54 -11.30 2.98 -17.23
N THR A 55 -10.07 3.50 -17.20
CA THR A 55 -9.39 3.96 -18.42
C THR A 55 -9.04 2.78 -19.33
N ALA A 56 -8.56 1.68 -18.75
CA ALA A 56 -8.29 0.44 -19.49
C ALA A 56 -9.56 -0.16 -20.10
N GLN A 57 -10.68 -0.16 -19.38
CA GLN A 57 -11.98 -0.60 -19.92
C GLN A 57 -12.44 0.31 -21.06
N LYS A 58 -12.39 1.63 -20.90
CA LYS A 58 -12.73 2.58 -21.98
C LYS A 58 -11.88 2.39 -23.24
N ALA A 59 -10.59 2.09 -23.10
CA ALA A 59 -9.72 1.82 -24.25
C ALA A 59 -10.08 0.50 -24.97
N LYS A 60 -10.51 -0.52 -24.20
CA LYS A 60 -11.04 -1.77 -24.75
C LYS A 60 -12.39 -1.55 -25.46
N ASP A 61 -13.31 -0.84 -24.82
CA ASP A 61 -14.64 -0.53 -25.37
C ASP A 61 -14.55 0.37 -26.61
N ALA A 62 -13.58 1.28 -26.64
CA ALA A 62 -13.29 2.14 -27.79
C ALA A 62 -12.59 1.42 -28.95
N GLY A 63 -12.32 0.10 -28.83
CA GLY A 63 -11.71 -0.68 -29.91
C GLY A 63 -10.27 -0.28 -30.24
N VAL A 64 -9.57 0.45 -29.37
CA VAL A 64 -8.20 0.94 -29.61
C VAL A 64 -7.18 -0.21 -29.67
N TYR A 65 -7.54 -1.40 -29.17
CA TYR A 65 -6.76 -2.62 -29.34
C TYR A 65 -7.06 -3.38 -30.65
N GLY A 66 -7.81 -2.78 -31.59
CA GLY A 66 -7.92 -3.27 -32.96
C GLY A 66 -6.62 -3.02 -33.73
N ASP A 67 -6.17 -4.05 -34.44
CA ASP A 67 -5.13 -4.09 -35.49
C ASP A 67 -3.63 -3.90 -35.16
N GLY A 68 -3.17 -4.60 -34.11
CA GLY A 68 -1.80 -5.14 -34.14
C GLY A 68 -1.63 -6.15 -35.28
N THR A 69 -1.23 -5.68 -36.46
CA THR A 69 -0.77 -6.47 -37.61
C THR A 69 0.36 -7.44 -37.21
N SER A 70 0.00 -8.64 -36.75
CA SER A 70 0.94 -9.76 -36.60
C SER A 70 0.35 -11.11 -36.99
N ALA A 71 -0.84 -11.11 -37.60
CA ALA A 71 -1.43 -12.33 -38.17
C ALA A 71 -1.09 -12.53 -39.67
N ASP A 72 -0.51 -11.54 -40.35
CA ASP A 72 -0.36 -11.56 -41.82
C ASP A 72 1.08 -11.83 -42.32
N ALA A 73 2.10 -11.81 -41.44
CA ALA A 73 3.49 -11.97 -41.87
C ALA A 73 4.02 -13.42 -41.83
N THR A 74 3.23 -14.41 -41.38
CA THR A 74 3.70 -15.80 -41.18
C THR A 74 3.02 -16.83 -42.11
N ASP A 75 2.11 -16.40 -42.99
CA ASP A 75 1.45 -17.31 -43.94
C ASP A 75 1.77 -17.03 -45.43
N ALA A 76 2.45 -15.93 -45.75
CA ALA A 76 2.86 -15.61 -47.13
C ALA A 76 4.15 -16.32 -47.61
N ASP A 77 4.93 -16.90 -46.69
CA ASP A 77 6.24 -17.53 -46.99
C ASP A 77 6.16 -19.06 -47.14
N ARG A 78 4.99 -19.68 -46.89
CA ARG A 78 4.82 -21.16 -46.92
C ARG A 78 4.29 -21.70 -48.26
N THR A 79 4.09 -20.83 -49.26
CA THR A 79 3.44 -21.19 -50.52
C THR A 79 4.31 -21.04 -51.77
N GLU A 80 5.64 -20.98 -51.64
CA GLU A 80 6.58 -21.02 -52.77
C GLU A 80 7.42 -22.29 -52.81
#